data_AF-A0A7K6HCX0-F1
#
_entry.id   AF-A0A7K6HCX0-F1
#
_cell.length_a   1.000
_cell.length_b   1.000
_cell.length_c   1.000
_cell.angle_alpha   90.00
_cell.angle_beta   90.00
_cell.angle_gamma   90.00
#
_symmetry.space_group_name_H-M   'P 1'
#
loop_
_entity.id
_entity.type
_entity.pdbx_description
1 polymer ?
#
loop_
_entity_poly.entity_id
_entity_poly.type
_entity_poly.pdbx_seq_one_letter_code
_entity_poly.pdbx_strand_id
1 'polypeptide(L)'
;QQVKLSSPDYKGRAQDEAVADFLKRIDCYKAPCEPLDDELDSRHGESQLNLRGRIGGDSGLSPRGHQYAQALAQFIRSQNIRELKVWTSHMKRTIETAEALGVPYEQWKALNEIDA
;
A
#
# COMPACT_ATOMS: atom_id res chain seq x y z
N GLN A 1 26.18 -7.84 8.27
CA GLN A 1 25.98 -8.03 6.82
C GLN A 1 26.01 -9.50 6.35
N GLN A 2 26.47 -10.48 7.14
CA GLN A 2 26.60 -11.89 6.69
C GLN A 2 25.33 -12.76 6.71
N VAL A 3 24.23 -12.30 7.31
CA VAL A 3 23.03 -13.13 7.55
C VAL A 3 22.32 -13.65 6.29
N LYS A 4 22.48 -13.00 5.13
CA LYS A 4 21.82 -13.45 3.89
C LYS A 4 22.57 -14.57 3.16
N LEU A 5 23.88 -14.69 3.38
CA LEU A 5 24.72 -15.74 2.78
C LEU A 5 24.68 -17.04 3.58
N SER A 6 24.25 -16.99 4.84
CA SER A 6 23.94 -18.17 5.66
C SER A 6 22.53 -18.74 5.42
N SER A 7 21.80 -18.21 4.42
CA SER A 7 20.49 -18.74 4.03
C SER A 7 20.63 -20.20 3.56
N PRO A 8 19.67 -21.09 3.89
CA PRO A 8 19.64 -22.43 3.30
C PRO A 8 19.64 -22.41 1.76
N ASP A 9 19.17 -21.32 1.13
CA ASP A 9 19.18 -21.11 -0.32
C ASP A 9 20.59 -21.14 -0.94
N TYR A 10 21.63 -20.83 -0.15
CA TYR A 10 23.03 -20.76 -0.61
C TYR A 10 23.92 -21.86 0.00
N LYS A 11 23.33 -22.89 0.63
CA LYS A 11 24.09 -23.98 1.25
C LYS A 11 24.96 -24.70 0.22
N GLY A 12 26.27 -24.77 0.49
CA GLY A 12 27.24 -25.44 -0.39
C GLY A 12 27.65 -24.64 -1.63
N ARG A 13 27.21 -23.38 -1.75
CA ARG A 13 27.64 -22.46 -2.81
C ARG A 13 28.83 -21.62 -2.35
N ALA A 14 29.68 -21.26 -3.29
CA ALA A 14 30.79 -20.34 -3.03
C ALA A 14 30.24 -18.94 -2.69
N GLN A 15 30.96 -18.22 -1.84
CA GLN A 15 30.48 -16.96 -1.27
C GLN A 15 30.29 -15.87 -2.35
N ASP A 16 31.18 -15.84 -3.34
CA ASP A 16 31.14 -14.94 -4.48
C ASP A 16 29.94 -15.21 -5.39
N GLU A 17 29.63 -16.46 -5.68
CA GLU A 17 28.43 -16.85 -6.43
C GLU A 17 27.14 -16.46 -5.69
N ALA A 18 27.09 -16.71 -4.39
CA ALA A 18 25.94 -16.36 -3.56
C ALA A 18 25.69 -14.85 -3.49
N VAL A 19 26.77 -14.05 -3.39
CA VAL A 19 26.66 -12.59 -3.44
C VAL A 19 26.19 -12.11 -4.81
N ALA A 20 26.73 -12.67 -5.90
CA ALA A 20 26.36 -12.29 -7.26
C ALA A 20 24.89 -12.61 -7.57
N ASP A 21 24.41 -13.79 -7.20
CA ASP A 21 23.00 -14.17 -7.33
C ASP A 21 22.09 -13.29 -6.47
N PHE A 22 22.50 -13.03 -5.23
CA PHE A 22 21.73 -12.21 -4.31
C PHE A 22 21.56 -10.76 -4.80
N LEU A 23 22.62 -10.16 -5.35
CA LEU A 23 22.56 -8.83 -5.97
C LEU A 23 21.67 -8.83 -7.22
N LYS A 24 21.78 -9.85 -8.06
CA LYS A 24 20.92 -10.03 -9.23
C LYS A 24 19.45 -10.15 -8.83
N ARG A 25 19.16 -10.86 -7.73
CA ARG A 25 17.83 -10.99 -7.14
C ARG A 25 17.29 -9.65 -6.64
N ILE A 26 18.12 -8.84 -5.97
CA ILE A 26 17.74 -7.48 -5.57
C ILE A 26 17.37 -6.65 -6.80
N ASP A 27 18.18 -6.69 -7.86
CA ASP A 27 17.92 -5.91 -9.08
C ASP A 27 16.64 -6.35 -9.79
N CYS A 28 16.34 -7.66 -9.81
CA CYS A 28 15.05 -8.17 -10.29
C CYS A 28 13.85 -7.60 -9.51
N TYR A 29 14.00 -7.30 -8.22
CA TYR A 29 12.95 -6.67 -7.41
C TYR A 29 12.94 -5.15 -7.49
N LYS A 30 14.06 -4.49 -7.84
CA LYS A 30 14.08 -3.03 -8.06
C LYS A 30 13.31 -2.62 -9.30
N ALA A 31 13.35 -3.42 -10.36
CA ALA A 31 12.74 -3.06 -11.64
C ALA A 31 11.20 -2.87 -11.60
N PRO A 32 10.42 -3.69 -10.86
CA PRO A 32 8.97 -3.47 -10.72
C PRO A 32 8.56 -2.71 -9.45
N CYS A 33 9.49 -2.40 -8.54
CA CYS A 33 9.15 -1.80 -7.25
C CYS A 33 9.20 -0.28 -7.35
N GLU A 34 8.03 0.32 -7.56
CA GLU A 34 7.85 1.76 -7.41
C GLU A 34 7.76 2.11 -5.91
N PRO A 35 8.55 3.08 -5.41
CA PRO A 35 8.45 3.53 -4.04
C PRO A 35 7.10 4.21 -3.80
N LEU A 36 6.62 4.15 -2.55
CA LEU A 36 5.43 4.90 -2.16
C LEU A 36 5.69 6.40 -2.29
N ASP A 37 4.73 7.11 -2.86
CA ASP A 37 4.71 8.56 -2.90
C ASP A 37 3.95 9.07 -1.67
N ASP A 38 4.65 9.64 -0.69
CA ASP A 38 4.03 10.09 0.58
C ASP A 38 2.98 11.22 0.38
N GLU A 39 2.92 11.87 -0.78
CA GLU A 39 1.91 12.90 -1.10
C GLU A 39 0.68 12.33 -1.81
N LEU A 40 0.86 11.29 -2.64
CA LEU A 40 -0.21 10.73 -3.48
C LEU A 40 -0.73 9.38 -2.98
N ASP A 41 0.11 8.59 -2.32
CA ASP A 41 -0.25 7.28 -1.76
C ASP A 41 -0.72 7.43 -0.32
N SER A 42 -1.98 7.06 -0.11
CA SER A 42 -2.59 7.06 1.20
C SER A 42 -3.28 5.71 1.46
N ARG A 43 -3.16 5.22 2.69
CA ARG A 43 -4.06 4.16 3.17
C ARG A 43 -5.49 4.70 3.32
N HIS A 44 -6.45 3.79 3.43
CA HIS A 44 -7.80 4.15 3.88
C HIS A 44 -7.76 4.76 5.30
N GLY A 45 -8.77 5.56 5.65
CA GLY A 45 -8.95 5.99 7.04
C GLY A 45 -9.08 4.80 8.00
N GLU A 46 -8.80 5.00 9.29
CA GLU A 46 -8.92 3.94 10.30
C GLU A 46 -10.26 3.20 10.21
N SER A 47 -10.24 1.86 10.16
CA SER A 47 -11.44 1.01 10.06
C SER A 47 -11.87 0.42 11.41
N GLN A 48 -13.10 -0.09 11.47
CA GLN A 48 -13.61 -0.79 12.67
C GLN A 48 -12.77 -2.02 13.06
N LEU A 49 -12.18 -2.72 12.08
CA LEU A 49 -11.30 -3.86 12.35
C LEU A 49 -9.93 -3.42 12.84
N ASN A 50 -9.41 -2.27 12.40
CA ASN A 50 -8.17 -1.71 12.94
C ASN A 50 -8.30 -1.39 14.44
N LEU A 51 -9.44 -0.81 14.87
CA LEU A 51 -9.72 -0.57 16.29
C LEU A 51 -9.72 -1.85 17.13
N ARG A 52 -10.07 -2.99 16.52
CA ARG A 52 -10.09 -4.30 17.18
C ARG A 52 -8.79 -5.08 17.01
N GLY A 53 -7.76 -4.49 16.37
CA GLY A 53 -6.49 -5.16 16.07
C GLY A 53 -6.64 -6.37 15.15
N ARG A 54 -7.67 -6.42 14.31
CA ARG A 54 -7.93 -7.51 13.37
C ARG A 54 -7.40 -7.17 11.98
N ILE A 55 -6.76 -8.15 11.34
CA ILE A 55 -6.20 -8.06 9.99
C ILE A 55 -7.24 -8.57 8.98
N GLY A 56 -7.27 -7.97 7.79
CA GLY A 56 -8.15 -8.36 6.68
C GLY A 56 -9.62 -7.96 6.88
N GLY A 57 -10.50 -8.66 6.16
CA GLY A 57 -11.94 -8.40 6.15
C GLY A 57 -12.36 -7.13 5.40
N ASP A 58 -13.64 -6.80 5.49
CA ASP A 58 -14.27 -5.72 4.69
C ASP A 58 -15.10 -4.76 5.56
N SER A 59 -14.55 -4.35 6.71
CA SER A 59 -15.21 -3.35 7.55
C SER A 59 -15.09 -1.94 6.97
N GLY A 60 -16.11 -1.13 7.18
CA GLY A 60 -16.06 0.32 6.94
C GLY A 60 -15.22 1.08 7.97
N LEU A 61 -15.20 2.39 7.79
CA LEU A 61 -14.42 3.36 8.57
C LEU A 61 -14.92 3.49 10.02
N SER A 62 -13.98 3.79 10.90
CA SER A 62 -14.26 4.29 12.25
C SER A 62 -14.71 5.75 12.22
N PRO A 63 -15.23 6.32 13.32
CA PRO A 63 -15.48 7.76 13.39
C PRO A 63 -14.23 8.59 13.08
N ARG A 64 -13.03 8.15 13.51
CA ARG A 64 -11.76 8.80 13.18
C ARG A 64 -11.38 8.59 11.71
N GLY A 65 -11.69 7.43 11.14
CA GLY A 65 -11.51 7.18 9.71
C GLY A 65 -12.31 8.13 8.83
N HIS A 66 -13.55 8.46 9.23
CA HIS A 66 -14.35 9.48 8.52
C HIS A 66 -13.76 10.88 8.65
N GLN A 67 -13.26 11.25 9.83
CA GLN A 67 -12.56 12.53 10.03
C GLN A 67 -11.32 12.63 9.15
N TYR A 68 -10.56 11.54 9.03
CA TYR A 68 -9.42 11.44 8.12
C TYR A 68 -9.84 11.66 6.67
N ALA A 69 -10.88 10.97 6.19
CA ALA A 69 -11.37 11.10 4.83
C ALA A 69 -11.78 12.55 4.49
N GLN A 70 -12.42 13.25 5.43
CA GLN A 70 -12.76 14.67 5.29
C GLN A 70 -11.53 15.57 5.25
N ALA A 71 -10.53 15.31 6.08
CA ALA A 71 -9.27 16.06 6.06
C ALA A 71 -8.51 15.85 4.74
N LEU A 72 -8.46 14.61 4.26
CA LEU A 72 -7.87 14.25 2.95
C LEU A 72 -8.58 15.00 1.81
N ALA A 73 -9.92 15.07 1.83
CA ALA A 73 -10.69 15.82 0.85
C ALA A 73 -10.37 17.33 0.85
N GLN A 74 -10.09 17.91 2.02
CA GLN A 74 -9.64 19.30 2.11
C GLN A 74 -8.21 19.47 1.57
N PHE A 75 -7.30 18.56 1.94
CA PHE A 75 -5.92 18.56 1.48
C PHE A 75 -5.83 18.47 -0.04
N ILE A 76 -6.48 17.47 -0.65
CA ILE A 76 -6.46 17.25 -2.11
C ILE A 76 -7.03 18.46 -2.87
N ARG A 77 -8.11 19.07 -2.37
CA ARG A 77 -8.64 20.31 -2.95
C ARG A 77 -7.62 21.45 -2.92
N SER A 78 -6.82 21.55 -1.86
CA SER A 78 -5.79 22.60 -1.74
C SER A 78 -4.61 22.41 -2.70
N GLN A 79 -4.34 21.18 -3.16
CA GLN A 79 -3.26 20.89 -4.11
C GLN A 79 -3.57 21.32 -5.55
N ASN A 80 -4.83 21.65 -5.87
CA ASN A 80 -5.26 22.15 -7.19
C ASN A 80 -4.81 21.25 -8.38
N ILE A 81 -4.94 19.93 -8.21
CA ILE A 81 -4.56 18.92 -9.22
C ILE A 81 -5.58 18.95 -10.36
N ARG A 82 -5.16 19.34 -11.56
CA ARG A 82 -6.05 19.56 -12.71
C ARG A 82 -6.75 18.30 -13.23
N GLU A 83 -6.04 17.18 -13.23
CA GLU A 83 -6.53 15.90 -13.75
C GLU A 83 -6.38 14.80 -12.70
N LEU A 84 -6.96 15.03 -11.52
CA LEU A 84 -6.91 14.08 -10.42
C LEU A 84 -7.61 12.77 -10.82
N LYS A 85 -6.86 11.67 -10.78
CA LYS A 85 -7.40 10.31 -10.85
C LYS A 85 -7.32 9.69 -9.48
N VAL A 86 -8.43 9.16 -9.00
CA VAL A 86 -8.51 8.47 -7.71
C VAL A 86 -8.72 6.99 -7.97
N TRP A 87 -7.87 6.15 -7.39
CA TRP A 87 -8.01 4.71 -7.44
C TRP A 87 -8.23 4.16 -6.04
N THR A 88 -9.16 3.23 -5.92
CA THR A 88 -9.43 2.51 -4.68
C THR A 88 -9.29 1.02 -4.91
N SER A 89 -9.15 0.27 -3.82
CA SER A 89 -9.46 -1.15 -3.86
C SER A 89 -10.96 -1.39 -3.93
N HIS A 90 -11.39 -2.66 -3.91
CA HIS A 90 -12.80 -3.02 -3.79
C HIS A 90 -13.26 -3.07 -2.33
N MET A 91 -12.40 -2.71 -1.38
CA MET A 91 -12.69 -2.81 0.04
C MET A 91 -13.47 -1.58 0.51
N LYS A 92 -14.52 -1.79 1.30
CA LYS A 92 -15.44 -0.76 1.79
C LYS A 92 -14.74 0.45 2.39
N ARG A 93 -13.69 0.24 3.18
CA ARG A 93 -12.90 1.31 3.81
C ARG A 93 -12.16 2.23 2.82
N THR A 94 -11.63 1.70 1.70
CA THR A 94 -10.97 2.54 0.69
C THR A 94 -12.02 3.32 -0.11
N ILE A 95 -13.15 2.69 -0.40
CA ILE A 95 -14.30 3.32 -1.09
C ILE A 95 -14.87 4.46 -0.24
N GLU A 96 -15.20 4.24 1.03
CA GLU A 96 -15.73 5.29 1.93
C GLU A 96 -14.74 6.46 2.11
N THR A 97 -13.42 6.18 2.04
CA THR A 97 -12.40 7.24 2.08
C THR A 97 -12.44 8.10 0.81
N ALA A 98 -12.58 7.47 -0.36
CA ALA A 98 -12.64 8.16 -1.65
C ALA A 98 -13.96 8.90 -1.87
N GLU A 99 -15.08 8.37 -1.37
CA GLU A 99 -16.40 9.03 -1.44
C GLU A 99 -16.37 10.43 -0.83
N ALA A 100 -15.61 10.62 0.25
CA ALA A 100 -15.45 11.93 0.90
C ALA A 100 -14.77 12.98 0.00
N LEU A 101 -13.99 12.56 -1.01
CA LEU A 101 -13.33 13.46 -1.95
C LEU A 101 -14.32 14.14 -2.90
N GLY A 102 -15.50 13.54 -3.12
CA GLY A 102 -16.54 14.08 -3.99
C GLY A 102 -16.15 14.12 -5.47
N VAL A 103 -15.19 13.29 -5.89
CA VAL A 103 -14.71 13.15 -7.28
C VAL A 103 -14.90 11.72 -7.77
N PRO A 104 -14.93 11.48 -9.09
CA PRO A 104 -14.95 10.12 -9.63
C PRO A 104 -13.71 9.32 -9.19
N TYR A 105 -13.90 8.04 -8.94
CA TYR A 105 -12.84 7.09 -8.61
C TYR A 105 -13.05 5.77 -9.35
N GLU A 106 -11.95 5.05 -9.58
CA GLU A 106 -11.95 3.73 -10.20
C GLU A 106 -11.52 2.67 -9.19
N GLN A 107 -12.21 1.53 -9.20
CA GLN A 107 -11.91 0.43 -8.29
C GLN A 107 -11.05 -0.62 -8.99
N TRP A 108 -9.97 -1.04 -8.34
CA TRP A 108 -9.02 -2.00 -8.86
C TRP A 108 -8.85 -3.15 -7.88
N LYS A 109 -9.24 -4.37 -8.30
CA LYS A 109 -9.09 -5.58 -7.48
C LYS A 109 -7.63 -5.86 -7.09
N ALA A 110 -6.68 -5.45 -7.94
CA ALA A 110 -5.25 -5.56 -7.67
C ALA A 110 -4.78 -4.73 -6.47
N LEU A 111 -5.57 -3.72 -6.04
CA LEU A 111 -5.30 -2.90 -4.87
C LEU A 111 -5.92 -3.45 -3.58
N ASN A 112 -6.60 -4.61 -3.62
CA ASN A 112 -7.12 -5.24 -2.41
C ASN A 112 -6.00 -5.55 -1.41
N GLU A 113 -6.35 -5.52 -0.12
CA GLU A 113 -5.43 -6.05 0.89
C GLU A 113 -5.13 -7.54 0.62
N ILE A 114 -3.94 -7.96 1.03
CA ILE A 114 -3.49 -9.35 0.93
C ILE A 114 -4.49 -10.23 1.69
N ASP A 115 -4.96 -11.30 1.03
CA ASP A 115 -5.78 -12.32 1.68
C ASP A 115 -4.96 -12.99 2.80
N ALA A 116 -5.52 -12.97 4.02
CA ALA A 116 -4.88 -13.50 5.23
C ALA A 116 -5.23 -14.98 5.48
#